data_AF-A0A3Q3GY96-F1
#
_entry.id   AF-A0A3Q3GY96-F1
#
_cell.length_a   1.000
_cell.length_b   1.000
_cell.length_c   1.000
_cell.angle_alpha   90.00
_cell.angle_beta   90.00
_cell.angle_gamma   90.00
#
_symmetry.space_group_name_H-M   'P 1'
#
loop_
_entity.id
_entity.type
_entity.pdbx_description
1 polymer ?
#
loop_
_entity_poly.entity_id
_entity_poly.type
_entity_poly.pdbx_seq_one_letter_code
_entity_poly.pdbx_strand_id
1 'polypeptide(L)'
;MCTTRVGREVATDTEKKAEVNMAQERSMAVAEFLSKAELIKQGAEARVYRTEFLGKPTIVKERFPKRYRHPALDEKLTHRRTVQEVRSILRCRKVFPPLSSILWTTPPTVFPGRNCRIRYGP
;
A
#
# COMPACT_ATOMS: atom_id res chain seq x y z
N MET A 1 6.86 19.06 47.16
CA MET A 1 7.69 19.31 45.95
C MET A 1 7.92 17.97 45.27
N CYS A 2 7.29 17.70 44.12
CA CYS A 2 7.41 16.42 43.41
C CYS A 2 7.91 16.70 41.99
N THR A 3 9.15 16.31 41.69
CA THR A 3 9.73 16.39 40.34
C THR A 3 10.02 14.98 39.85
N THR A 4 9.01 14.34 39.27
CA THR A 4 9.23 13.12 38.48
C THR A 4 9.86 13.50 37.13
N ARG A 5 11.19 13.43 37.11
CA ARG A 5 12.01 13.49 35.90
C ARG A 5 11.74 12.22 35.08
N VAL A 6 10.77 12.28 34.16
CA VAL A 6 10.55 11.23 33.16
C VAL A 6 11.70 11.31 32.15
N GLY A 7 12.65 10.39 32.27
CA GLY A 7 13.72 10.19 31.30
C GLY A 7 13.12 9.86 29.94
N ARG A 8 13.41 10.70 28.95
CA ARG A 8 13.01 10.53 27.56
C ARG A 8 14.02 9.58 26.92
N GLU A 9 13.63 8.33 26.69
CA GLU A 9 14.44 7.36 25.95
C GLU A 9 14.67 7.89 24.52
N VAL A 10 15.92 8.19 24.18
CA VAL A 10 16.33 8.60 22.85
C VAL A 10 16.65 7.33 22.06
N ALA A 11 15.68 6.88 21.27
CA ALA A 11 15.83 5.73 20.38
C ALA A 11 17.06 5.88 19.47
N THR A 12 17.89 4.83 19.43
CA THR A 12 19.22 4.84 18.82
C THR A 12 19.14 5.01 17.30
N ASP A 13 20.01 5.85 16.74
CA ASP A 13 20.03 6.19 15.30
C ASP A 13 20.34 4.99 14.39
N THR A 14 20.90 3.91 14.94
CA THR A 14 21.11 2.62 14.29
C THR A 14 19.81 1.88 13.96
N GLU A 15 18.81 1.92 14.84
CA GLU A 15 17.52 1.25 14.64
C GLU A 15 16.72 1.95 13.54
N LYS A 16 16.71 3.29 13.55
CA LYS A 16 16.04 4.09 12.51
C LYS A 16 16.68 3.90 11.13
N LYS A 17 18.00 3.71 11.05
CA LYS A 17 18.71 3.43 9.79
C LYS A 17 18.35 2.06 9.20
N ALA A 18 18.21 1.05 10.05
CA ALA A 18 17.82 -0.30 9.63
C ALA A 18 16.38 -0.34 9.09
N GLU A 19 15.43 0.34 9.75
CA GLU A 19 14.04 0.44 9.29
C GLU A 19 13.93 1.14 7.93
N VAL A 20 14.69 2.22 7.73
CA VAL A 20 14.71 2.96 6.46
C VAL A 20 15.32 2.11 5.33
N ASN A 21 16.41 1.37 5.60
CA ASN A 21 17.04 0.50 4.60
C ASN A 21 16.10 -0.66 4.19
N MET A 22 15.40 -1.28 5.15
CA MET A 22 14.42 -2.34 4.88
C MET A 22 13.22 -1.84 4.05
N ALA A 23 12.80 -0.59 4.23
CA ALA A 23 11.77 0.02 3.40
C ALA A 23 12.27 0.29 1.96
N GLN A 24 13.55 0.68 1.82
CA GLN A 24 14.18 0.95 0.54
C GLN A 24 14.30 -0.31 -0.33
N GLU A 25 14.81 -1.41 0.21
CA GLU A 25 14.98 -2.69 -0.52
C GLU A 25 13.65 -3.23 -1.04
N ARG A 26 12.62 -3.19 -0.18
CA ARG A 26 11.28 -3.67 -0.55
C ARG A 26 10.62 -2.79 -1.60
N SER A 27 10.89 -1.47 -1.61
CA SER A 27 10.39 -0.55 -2.64
C SER A 27 10.94 -0.86 -4.05
N MET A 28 12.14 -1.44 -4.13
CA MET A 28 12.77 -1.89 -5.38
C MET A 28 12.18 -3.20 -5.89
N ALA A 29 11.88 -4.15 -5.00
CA ALA A 29 11.19 -5.39 -5.37
C ALA A 29 9.80 -5.13 -5.98
N VAL A 30 9.07 -4.12 -5.46
CA VAL A 30 7.79 -3.68 -6.07
C VAL A 30 8.00 -3.13 -7.48
N ALA A 31 9.06 -2.35 -7.68
CA ALA A 31 9.38 -1.73 -8.96
C ALA A 31 9.65 -2.80 -10.02
N GLU A 32 10.40 -3.83 -9.65
CA GLU A 32 10.73 -4.95 -10.53
C GLU A 32 9.50 -5.82 -10.84
N PHE A 33 8.62 -6.03 -9.86
CA PHE A 33 7.36 -6.73 -10.11
C PHE A 33 6.46 -5.93 -11.07
N LEU A 34 6.37 -4.62 -10.89
CA LEU A 34 5.56 -3.74 -11.74
C LEU A 34 6.17 -3.52 -13.13
N SER A 35 7.49 -3.59 -13.30
CA SER A 35 8.13 -3.47 -14.61
C SER A 35 7.80 -4.64 -15.54
N LYS A 36 7.50 -5.82 -14.95
CA LYS A 36 7.03 -7.02 -15.67
C LYS A 36 5.51 -7.01 -15.93
N ALA A 37 4.77 -6.05 -15.36
CA ALA A 37 3.32 -5.96 -15.49
C ALA A 37 2.89 -5.06 -16.66
N GLU A 38 1.77 -5.39 -17.30
CA GLU A 38 1.22 -4.62 -18.42
C GLU A 38 0.44 -3.41 -17.89
N LEU A 39 0.78 -2.19 -18.29
CA LEU A 39 0.03 -0.99 -17.90
C LEU A 39 -1.28 -0.90 -18.70
N ILE A 40 -2.43 -1.03 -18.03
CA ILE A 40 -3.75 -0.84 -18.65
C ILE A 40 -4.05 0.64 -18.84
N LYS A 41 -3.93 1.42 -17.75
CA LYS A 41 -4.32 2.83 -17.75
C LYS A 41 -3.62 3.62 -16.65
N GLN A 42 -3.21 4.84 -16.97
CA GLN A 42 -2.73 5.83 -16.01
C GLN A 42 -3.83 6.87 -15.75
N GLY A 43 -4.21 7.06 -14.49
CA GLY A 43 -5.13 8.13 -14.07
C GLY A 43 -4.47 9.17 -13.17
N ALA A 44 -5.25 10.17 -12.74
CA ALA A 44 -4.75 11.24 -11.87
C ALA A 44 -4.38 10.77 -10.46
N GLU A 45 -4.93 9.65 -9.98
CA GLU A 45 -4.66 9.15 -8.62
C GLU A 45 -3.85 7.85 -8.57
N ALA A 46 -3.88 7.06 -9.63
CA ALA A 46 -3.28 5.73 -9.64
C ALA A 46 -2.96 5.25 -11.05
N ARG A 47 -2.00 4.34 -11.15
CA ARG A 47 -1.73 3.51 -12.32
C ARG A 47 -2.35 2.14 -12.12
N VAL A 48 -2.96 1.60 -13.17
CA VAL A 48 -3.62 0.30 -13.16
C VAL A 48 -2.88 -0.62 -14.11
N TYR A 49 -2.41 -1.74 -13.58
CA TYR A 49 -1.63 -2.76 -14.27
C TYR A 49 -2.41 -4.08 -14.32
N ARG A 50 -2.17 -4.86 -15.38
CA ARG A 50 -2.56 -6.26 -15.51
C ARG A 50 -1.33 -7.13 -15.25
N THR A 51 -1.48 -8.16 -14.44
CA THR A 51 -0.41 -9.10 -14.11
C THR A 51 -1.02 -10.44 -13.70
N GLU A 52 -0.18 -11.44 -13.52
CA GLU A 52 -0.55 -12.71 -12.91
C GLU A 52 0.07 -12.77 -11.51
N PHE A 53 -0.77 -12.97 -10.50
CA PHE A 53 -0.33 -13.09 -9.12
C PHE A 53 -0.84 -14.42 -8.56
N LEU A 54 0.07 -15.25 -8.06
CA LEU A 54 -0.22 -16.61 -7.58
C LEU A 54 -0.98 -17.47 -8.61
N GLY A 55 -0.60 -17.35 -9.90
CA GLY A 55 -1.22 -18.10 -11.00
C GLY A 55 -2.63 -17.65 -11.36
N LYS A 56 -3.08 -16.49 -10.90
CA LYS A 56 -4.40 -15.92 -11.20
C LYS A 56 -4.30 -14.59 -11.93
N PRO A 57 -5.17 -14.31 -12.91
CA PRO A 57 -5.21 -13.02 -13.58
C PRO A 57 -5.56 -11.94 -12.56
N THR A 58 -4.81 -10.85 -12.59
CA THR A 58 -4.78 -9.86 -11.51
C THR A 58 -4.65 -8.44 -12.05
N ILE A 59 -5.37 -7.53 -11.43
CA ILE A 59 -5.30 -6.09 -11.63
C ILE A 59 -4.62 -5.45 -10.41
N VAL A 60 -3.50 -4.79 -10.65
CA VAL A 60 -2.77 -4.03 -9.63
C VAL A 60 -3.05 -2.55 -9.79
N LYS A 61 -3.53 -1.88 -8.75
CA LYS A 61 -3.74 -0.44 -8.69
C LYS A 61 -2.68 0.18 -7.78
N GLU A 62 -1.66 0.78 -8.38
CA GLU A 62 -0.60 1.51 -7.69
C GLU A 62 -1.01 2.99 -7.51
N ARG A 63 -1.12 3.43 -6.25
CA ARG A 63 -1.29 4.86 -5.93
C ARG A 63 0.08 5.51 -5.78
N PHE A 64 0.30 6.59 -6.53
CA PHE A 64 1.55 7.34 -6.47
C PHE A 64 1.49 8.47 -5.44
N PRO A 65 2.57 8.71 -4.66
CA PRO A 65 2.61 9.79 -3.68
C PRO A 65 2.59 11.14 -4.40
N LYS A 66 1.86 12.09 -3.81
CA LYS A 66 1.78 13.45 -4.33
C LYS A 66 2.83 14.31 -3.63
N ARG A 67 3.81 14.83 -4.37
CA ARG A 67 4.96 15.59 -3.83
C ARG A 67 4.57 16.83 -3.01
N TYR A 68 3.36 17.36 -3.19
CA TYR A 68 2.87 18.51 -2.44
C TYR A 68 2.35 18.18 -1.03
N ARG A 69 2.30 16.89 -0.63
CA ARG A 69 1.74 16.47 0.66
C ARG A 69 2.85 16.12 1.64
N HIS A 70 2.64 16.46 2.91
CA HIS A 70 3.50 16.03 3.99
C HIS A 70 3.47 14.49 4.14
N PRO A 71 4.62 13.80 4.23
CA PRO A 71 4.68 12.33 4.19
C PRO A 71 3.85 11.66 5.29
N ALA A 72 3.92 12.16 6.53
CA ALA A 72 3.14 11.62 7.65
C ALA A 72 1.61 11.77 7.48
N LEU A 73 1.16 12.78 6.72
CA LEU A 73 -0.27 12.97 6.43
C LEU A 73 -0.69 12.10 5.24
N ASP A 74 0.15 11.98 4.23
CA ASP A 74 -0.15 11.17 3.04
C ASP A 74 -0.25 9.68 3.38
N GLU A 75 0.58 9.18 4.29
CA GLU A 75 0.49 7.80 4.78
C GLU A 75 -0.84 7.55 5.51
N LYS A 76 -1.21 8.43 6.45
CA LYS A 76 -2.49 8.34 7.18
C LYS A 76 -3.69 8.42 6.22
N LEU A 77 -3.63 9.33 5.25
CA LEU A 77 -4.69 9.52 4.27
C LEU A 77 -4.83 8.30 3.37
N THR A 78 -3.72 7.77 2.88
CA THR A 78 -3.76 6.64 1.96
C THR A 78 -4.17 5.36 2.68
N HIS A 79 -3.74 5.15 3.91
CA HIS A 79 -4.22 4.06 4.75
C HIS A 79 -5.74 4.12 4.95
N ARG A 80 -6.28 5.27 5.38
CA ARG A 80 -7.73 5.47 5.56
C ARG A 80 -8.51 5.22 4.27
N ARG A 81 -8.04 5.77 3.14
CA ARG A 81 -8.67 5.58 1.82
C ARG A 81 -8.65 4.11 1.39
N THR A 82 -7.53 3.42 1.57
CA THR A 82 -7.40 1.99 1.25
C THR A 82 -8.40 1.18 2.06
N VAL A 83 -8.47 1.38 3.39
CA VAL A 83 -9.42 0.69 4.27
C VAL A 83 -10.87 0.97 3.86
N GLN A 84 -11.21 2.21 3.53
CA GLN A 84 -12.55 2.57 3.09
C GLN A 84 -12.90 1.92 1.74
N GLU A 85 -11.96 1.90 0.79
CA GLU A 85 -12.15 1.26 -0.51
C GLU A 85 -12.32 -0.26 -0.35
N VAL A 86 -11.64 -0.89 0.62
CA VAL A 86 -11.84 -2.32 0.97
C VAL A 86 -13.25 -2.53 1.48
N ARG A 87 -13.65 -1.76 2.49
CA ARG A 87 -14.95 -1.88 3.14
C ARG A 87 -16.10 -1.66 2.15
N SER A 88 -15.98 -0.69 1.25
CA SER A 88 -16.99 -0.45 0.22
C SER A 88 -17.11 -1.62 -0.76
N ILE A 89 -15.99 -2.20 -1.22
CA ILE A 89 -16.02 -3.38 -2.09
C ILE A 89 -16.64 -4.59 -1.37
N LEU A 90 -16.27 -4.82 -0.10
CA LEU A 90 -16.84 -5.92 0.70
C LEU A 90 -18.35 -5.74 0.93
N ARG A 91 -18.83 -4.51 1.11
CA ARG A 91 -20.27 -4.21 1.19
C ARG A 91 -20.97 -4.51 -0.14
N CYS A 92 -20.41 -4.05 -1.26
CA CYS A 92 -20.97 -4.34 -2.59
C CYS A 92 -21.00 -5.85 -2.87
N ARG A 93 -19.99 -6.61 -2.45
CA ARG A 93 -19.94 -8.07 -2.61
C ARG A 93 -21.10 -8.79 -1.92
N LYS A 94 -21.56 -8.30 -0.76
CA LYS A 94 -22.69 -8.91 -0.04
C LYS A 94 -24.00 -8.80 -0.84
N VAL A 95 -24.17 -7.73 -1.61
CA VAL A 95 -25.38 -7.48 -2.41
C VAL A 95 -25.24 -8.06 -3.82
N PHE A 96 -24.02 -8.07 -4.38
CA PHE A 96 -23.72 -8.52 -5.73
C PHE A 96 -22.56 -9.56 -5.73
N PRO A 97 -22.85 -10.83 -5.38
CA PRO A 97 -21.86 -11.90 -5.32
C PRO A 97 -21.08 -12.19 -6.62
N PRO A 98 -21.71 -12.21 -7.82
CA PRO A 98 -21.00 -12.64 -9.04
C PRO A 98 -20.12 -11.56 -9.67
N LEU A 99 -20.29 -10.28 -9.32
CA LEU A 99 -19.61 -9.16 -9.98
C LEU A 99 -18.23 -8.81 -9.39
N SER A 100 -17.81 -9.44 -8.30
CA SER A 100 -16.58 -9.04 -7.59
C SER A 100 -15.72 -10.25 -7.17
N SER A 101 -15.03 -10.82 -8.15
CA SER A 101 -13.96 -11.80 -7.91
C SER A 101 -12.76 -11.12 -7.26
N ILE A 102 -12.65 -11.32 -5.95
CA ILE A 102 -11.52 -11.00 -5.07
C ILE A 102 -11.22 -9.54 -4.71
N LEU A 103 -10.80 -9.41 -3.45
CA LEU A 103 -10.01 -8.32 -2.94
C LEU A 103 -8.85 -8.88 -2.10
N TRP A 104 -7.59 -8.66 -2.51
CA TRP A 104 -6.45 -8.82 -1.61
C TRP A 104 -5.86 -7.43 -1.34
N THR A 105 -5.99 -6.96 -0.10
CA THR A 105 -5.22 -5.81 0.33
C THR A 105 -3.95 -6.39 0.90
N THR A 106 -2.85 -6.28 0.17
CA THR A 106 -1.57 -6.63 0.76
C THR A 106 -1.38 -5.76 1.99
N PRO A 107 -1.18 -6.35 3.18
CA PRO A 107 -0.66 -5.58 4.30
C PRO A 107 0.62 -4.87 3.84
N PRO A 108 0.96 -3.70 4.41
CA PRO A 108 2.18 -2.97 4.06
C PRO A 108 3.46 -3.79 4.23
N THR A 109 3.38 -4.99 4.82
CA THR A 109 4.45 -5.97 4.93
C THR A 109 4.88 -6.60 3.60
N VAL A 110 4.00 -6.71 2.59
CA VAL A 110 4.32 -7.33 1.29
C VAL A 110 4.83 -6.30 0.27
N PHE A 111 4.31 -5.06 0.33
CA PHE A 111 4.72 -3.94 -0.52
C PHE A 111 4.84 -2.64 0.30
N PRO A 112 5.86 -2.49 1.16
CA PRO A 112 6.05 -1.25 1.91
C PRO A 112 6.55 -0.12 1.01
N GLY A 113 6.13 1.10 1.34
CA GLY A 113 6.48 2.30 0.59
C GLY A 113 5.65 2.56 -0.68
N ARG A 114 4.81 1.61 -1.12
CA ARG A 114 3.84 1.83 -2.21
C ARG A 114 2.45 1.36 -1.83
N ASN A 115 1.45 2.21 -2.06
CA ASN A 115 0.05 1.82 -1.90
C ASN A 115 -0.42 1.08 -3.17
N CYS A 116 0.09 -0.14 -3.34
CA CYS A 116 -0.33 -1.07 -4.39
C CYS A 116 -1.50 -1.93 -3.88
N ARG A 117 -2.59 -1.99 -4.63
CA ARG A 117 -3.74 -2.85 -4.36
C ARG A 117 -3.86 -3.93 -5.43
N ILE A 118 -4.14 -5.15 -5.03
CA ILE A 118 -4.27 -6.30 -5.92
C ILE A 118 -5.76 -6.74 -5.96
N ARG A 119 -6.36 -6.82 -7.15
CA ARG A 119 -7.69 -7.42 -7.38
C ARG A 119 -7.51 -8.57 -8.36
N TYR A 120 -8.08 -9.76 -8.13
CA TYR A 120 -8.09 -10.75 -9.22
C TYR A 120 -9.12 -10.31 -10.26
N GLY A 121 -8.82 -10.56 -11.53
CA GLY A 121 -9.83 -10.46 -12.59
C GLY A 121 -10.80 -11.66 -12.50
N PRO A 122 -11.95 -11.58 -13.17
CA PRO A 122 -12.67 -12.78 -13.60
C PRO A 122 -11.81 -13.62 -14.55
#